data_AF-A0A1G9R0E5-F1
#
_entry.id   AF-A0A1G9R0E5-F1
#
_cell.length_a   1.000
_cell.length_b   1.000
_cell.length_c   1.000
_cell.angle_alpha   90.00
_cell.angle_beta   90.00
_cell.angle_gamma   90.00
#
_symmetry.space_group_name_H-M   'P 1'
#
loop_
_entity.id
_entity.type
_entity.pdbx_description
1 polymer ?
#
loop_
_entity_poly.entity_id
_entity_poly.type
_entity_poly.pdbx_seq_one_letter_code
_entity_poly.pdbx_strand_id
1 'polypeptide(L)' 'MSRIEVHIDRLVLEGVELRHAGAVQEAVRAELGRLLTDRTTWADHRVRKASAEVHSGLSSPAELGRSVARSVYGVVSHGR' A
#
# COMPACT_ATOMS: atom_id res chain seq x y z
N MET A 1 -3.10 18.09 -16.23
CA MET A 1 -2.91 16.83 -15.49
C MET A 1 -2.53 17.21 -14.07
N SER A 2 -3.31 16.81 -13.08
CA SER A 2 -3.00 17.09 -11.68
C SER A 2 -1.92 16.11 -11.21
N ARG A 3 -0.84 16.62 -10.63
CA ARG A 3 0.21 15.79 -10.01
C ARG A 3 -0.31 15.31 -8.66
N ILE A 4 -0.30 14.01 -8.45
CA ILE A 4 -0.67 13.37 -7.17
C ILE A 4 0.62 12.88 -6.52
N GLU A 5 0.86 13.31 -5.29
CA GLU A 5 1.98 12.85 -4.47
C GLU A 5 1.42 12.14 -3.25
N VAL A 6 1.85 10.89 -3.04
CA VAL A 6 1.50 10.11 -1.86
C VAL A 6 2.74 10.00 -0.98
N HIS A 7 2.65 10.56 0.22
CA HIS A 7 3.67 10.42 1.25
C HIS A 7 3.22 9.38 2.28
N ILE A 8 4.05 8.36 2.47
CA ILE A 8 3.89 7.36 3.53
C ILE A 8 5.01 7.62 4.53
N ASP A 9 4.69 8.29 5.62
CA ASP A 9 5.70 8.65 6.65
C ASP A 9 6.29 7.40 7.32
N ARG A 10 5.45 6.37 7.53
CA ARG A 10 5.87 5.13 8.17
C ARG A 10 4.99 3.96 7.78
N LEU A 11 5.61 2.86 7.38
CA LEU A 11 4.98 1.54 7.24
C LEU A 11 5.53 0.62 8.33
N VAL A 12 4.67 0.15 9.23
CA VAL A 12 5.02 -0.81 10.29
C VAL A 12 4.37 -2.14 9.95
N LEU A 13 5.18 -3.18 9.83
CA LEU A 13 4.72 -4.54 9.55
C LEU A 13 5.11 -5.43 10.72
N GLU A 14 4.13 -6.09 11.31
CA GLU A 14 4.34 -7.06 12.39
C GLU A 14 4.46 -8.47 11.80
N GLY A 15 5.41 -9.27 12.31
CA GLY A 15 5.62 -10.64 11.85
C GLY A 15 6.37 -10.79 10.52
N VAL A 16 6.90 -9.70 9.95
CA VAL A 16 7.76 -9.74 8.75
C VAL A 16 9.22 -9.76 9.18
N GLU A 17 9.97 -10.75 8.71
CA GLU A 17 11.41 -10.81 8.97
C GLU A 17 12.15 -9.66 8.28
N LEU A 18 13.10 -9.04 8.98
CA LEU A 18 13.85 -7.88 8.50
C LEU A 18 14.53 -8.07 7.14
N ARG A 19 14.95 -9.31 6.82
CA ARG A 19 15.56 -9.63 5.51
C ARG A 19 14.62 -9.39 4.33
N HIS A 20 13.30 -9.41 4.56
CA HIS A 20 12.29 -9.19 3.53
C HIS A 20 11.86 -7.72 3.42
N ALA A 21 12.28 -6.85 4.35
CA ALA A 21 11.81 -5.47 4.43
C ALA A 21 12.00 -4.70 3.11
N GLY A 22 13.19 -4.79 2.51
CA GLY A 22 13.48 -4.13 1.24
C GLY A 22 12.60 -4.64 0.08
N ALA A 23 12.42 -5.96 -0.02
CA ALA A 23 11.59 -6.57 -1.06
C ALA A 23 10.10 -6.19 -0.91
N VAL A 24 9.60 -6.12 0.33
CA VAL A 24 8.23 -5.64 0.60
C VAL A 24 8.09 -4.17 0.25
N GLN A 25 9.05 -3.32 0.64
CA GLN A 25 9.03 -1.89 0.34
C GLN A 25 9.00 -1.62 -1.17
N GLU A 26 9.85 -2.28 -1.95
CA GLU A 26 9.87 -2.12 -3.41
C GLU A 26 8.56 -2.60 -4.04
N ALA A 27 8.00 -3.71 -3.57
CA ALA A 27 6.72 -4.20 -4.05
C ALA A 27 5.55 -3.24 -3.73
N VAL A 28 5.54 -2.63 -2.53
CA VAL A 28 4.57 -1.58 -2.16
C VAL A 28 4.70 -0.39 -3.11
N ARG A 29 5.93 0.10 -3.32
CA ARG A 29 6.21 1.26 -4.16
C ARG A 29 5.78 1.04 -5.62
N ALA A 30 6.13 -0.12 -6.18
CA ALA A 30 5.80 -0.48 -7.55
C ALA A 30 4.28 -0.59 -7.76
N GLU A 31 3.58 -1.27 -6.87
CA GLU A 31 2.12 -1.45 -6.99
C GLU A 31 1.36 -0.15 -6.75
N LEU A 32 1.77 0.69 -5.78
CA LEU A 32 1.19 2.02 -5.63
C LEU A 32 1.42 2.87 -6.88
N GLY A 33 2.64 2.93 -7.42
CA GLY A 33 2.91 3.66 -8.66
C GLY A 33 2.01 3.22 -9.82
N ARG A 34 1.77 1.91 -9.95
CA ARG A 34 0.83 1.34 -10.93
C ARG A 34 -0.60 1.82 -10.68
N LEU A 35 -1.09 1.71 -9.45
CA LEU A 35 -2.46 2.07 -9.07
C LEU A 35 -2.73 3.58 -9.20
N LEU A 36 -1.75 4.42 -8.85
CA LEU A 36 -1.84 5.88 -8.97
C LEU A 36 -1.91 6.36 -10.43
N THR A 37 -1.40 5.56 -11.36
CA THR A 37 -1.46 5.85 -12.80
C THR A 37 -2.86 5.58 -13.36
N ASP A 38 -3.65 4.71 -12.71
CA ASP A 38 -5.05 4.48 -13.06
C ASP A 38 -5.94 5.61 -12.49
N ARG A 39 -6.74 6.21 -13.36
CA ARG A 39 -7.54 7.42 -13.04
C ARG A 39 -8.44 7.19 -11.83
N THR A 40 -8.13 7.86 -10.72
CA THR A 40 -8.86 7.75 -9.46
C THR A 40 -9.26 9.10 -8.92
N THR A 41 -10.50 9.17 -8.44
CA THR A 41 -11.03 10.29 -7.68
C THR A 41 -10.45 10.23 -6.27
N TRP A 42 -9.60 11.20 -5.94
CA TRP A 42 -9.00 11.32 -4.61
C TRP A 42 -9.97 12.08 -3.71
N ALA A 43 -10.36 11.48 -2.60
CA ALA A 43 -11.09 12.19 -1.56
C ALA A 43 -10.09 12.73 -0.52
N ASP A 44 -10.38 13.91 0.02
CA ASP A 44 -9.57 14.53 1.07
C ASP A 44 -9.65 13.66 2.33
N HIS A 45 -8.55 12.97 2.62
CA HIS A 45 -8.52 11.92 3.63
C HIS A 45 -7.39 12.18 4.62
N ARG A 46 -7.75 12.86 5.71
CA ARG A 46 -6.90 13.01 6.89
C ARG A 46 -7.08 11.76 7.75
N VAL A 47 -6.27 10.74 7.43
CA VAL A 47 -6.07 9.51 8.22
C VAL A 47 -7.23 8.51 8.17
N ARG A 48 -7.01 7.40 7.48
CA ARG A 48 -7.85 6.21 7.54
C ARG A 48 -6.99 4.98 7.78
N LYS A 49 -7.45 4.09 8.66
CA LYS A 49 -6.82 2.78 8.89
C LYS A 49 -7.32 1.82 7.82
N ALA A 50 -6.41 1.26 7.03
CA ALA A 50 -6.76 0.11 6.18
C ALA A 50 -7.08 -1.09 7.08
N SER A 51 -8.16 -1.81 6.77
CA SER A 51 -8.42 -3.12 7.35
C SER A 51 -7.22 -4.02 7.07
N ALA A 52 -6.66 -4.62 8.12
CA ALA A 52 -5.50 -5.48 7.99
C ALA A 52 -5.93 -6.83 7.41
N GLU A 53 -5.42 -7.19 6.23
CA GLU A 53 -5.48 -8.56 5.74
C GLU A 53 -4.48 -9.42 6.52
N VAL A 54 -4.94 -10.58 7.02
CA VAL A 54 -4.06 -11.55 7.65
C VAL A 54 -3.39 -12.36 6.55
N HIS A 55 -2.08 -12.18 6.39
CA HIS A 55 -1.27 -12.99 5.49
C HIS A 55 -0.72 -14.22 6.23
N SER A 56 -1.23 -15.40 5.90
CA SER A 56 -0.63 -16.67 6.34
C SER A 56 0.67 -16.92 5.55
N GLY A 57 1.73 -17.36 6.23
CA GLY A 57 3.16 -17.36 5.83
C GLY A 57 3.62 -18.08 4.56
N LEU A 58 2.74 -18.30 3.58
CA LEU A 58 3.07 -18.74 2.22
C LEU A 58 3.21 -17.56 1.23
N SER A 59 2.94 -16.33 1.67
CA SER A 59 3.05 -15.14 0.82
C SER A 59 4.52 -14.75 0.61
N SER A 60 4.96 -14.67 -0.63
CA SER A 60 6.24 -14.04 -0.97
C SER A 60 6.26 -12.57 -0.54
N PRO A 61 7.43 -11.98 -0.27
CA PRO A 61 7.56 -10.55 0.03
C PRO A 61 6.90 -9.64 -1.02
N ALA A 62 6.92 -10.05 -2.28
CA ALA A 62 6.28 -9.33 -3.38
C ALA A 62 4.75 -9.37 -3.31
N GLU A 63 4.16 -10.51 -2.93
CA GLU A 63 2.71 -10.64 -2.75
C GLU A 63 2.22 -9.83 -1.56
N LEU A 64 2.98 -9.87 -0.45
CA LEU A 64 2.70 -9.04 0.72
C LEU A 64 2.72 -7.55 0.35
N GLY A 65 3.77 -7.08 -0.33
CA GLY A 65 3.87 -5.68 -0.72
C GLY A 65 2.75 -5.24 -1.67
N ARG A 66 2.33 -6.11 -2.60
CA ARG A 66 1.16 -5.84 -3.47
C ARG A 66 -0.14 -5.72 -2.69
N SER A 67 -0.41 -6.62 -1.73
CA SER A 67 -1.63 -6.52 -0.91
C SER A 67 -1.65 -5.23 -0.08
N VAL A 68 -0.52 -4.89 0.57
CA VAL A 68 -0.40 -3.65 1.34
C VAL A 68 -0.70 -2.44 0.46
N ALA A 69 -0.10 -2.35 -0.73
CA ALA A 69 -0.36 -1.26 -1.67
C ALA A 69 -1.84 -1.15 -2.07
N ARG A 70 -2.51 -2.27 -2.34
CA ARG A 70 -3.94 -2.30 -2.70
C ARG A 70 -4.82 -1.87 -1.54
N SER A 71 -4.50 -2.29 -0.32
CA SER A 71 -5.21 -1.91 0.89
C SER A 71 -5.11 -0.39 1.14
N VAL A 72 -3.90 0.18 1.03
CA VAL A 72 -3.68 1.63 1.11
C VAL A 72 -4.46 2.35 0.01
N TYR A 73 -4.34 1.89 -1.23
CA TYR A 73 -5.03 2.48 -2.37
C TYR A 73 -6.55 2.45 -2.24
N GLY A 74 -7.13 1.35 -1.76
CA GLY A 74 -8.57 1.23 -1.53
C GLY A 74 -9.08 2.29 -0.56
N VAL A 75 -8.34 2.52 0.53
CA VAL A 75 -8.68 3.53 1.54
C VAL A 75 -8.64 4.96 1.01
N VAL A 76 -7.65 5.29 0.18
CA VAL A 76 -7.47 6.64 -0.35
C VAL A 76 -8.35 6.93 -1.58
N SER A 77 -8.79 5.88 -2.28
CA SER A 77 -9.66 5.98 -3.47
C SER A 77 -11.15 5.92 -3.15
N HIS A 78 -11.57 5.20 -2.11
CA HIS A 78 -12.98 4.99 -1.77
C HIS A 78 -13.40 5.83 -0.56
N GLY A 79 -13.60 7.13 -0.78
CA GLY A 79 -14.35 7.99 0.13
C GLY A 79 -15.86 7.78 0.00
N ARG A 80 -16.43 6.82 0.73
CA ARG A 80 -17.81 6.94 1.23
C ARG A 80 -17.78 7.09 2.74
#